data_AF-A0A0Q4INB5-F1
#
_entry.id   AF-A0A0Q4INB5-F1
#
_cell.length_a   1.000
_cell.length_b   1.000
_cell.length_c   1.000
_cell.angle_alpha   90.00
_cell.angle_beta   90.00
_cell.angle_gamma   90.00
#
_symmetry.space_group_name_H-M   'P 1'
#
loop_
_entity.id
_entity.type
_entity.pdbx_description
1 polymer ?
#
loop_
_entity_poly.entity_id
_entity_poly.type
_entity_poly.pdbx_seq_one_letter_code
_entity_poly.pdbx_strand_id
1 'polypeptide(L)'
;MRRFYASNPAWAGSPPLPTGFHYKWYFAFHQNGDESVALRVEAYRNGLEQRAATANALGWVLPSVGAQVLLTRLARTDLAAQFAYQDRIRAFHRRLRLFYYGYMFRDRPFTKSNFSQAPTYNGAI
;
A
#
# COMPACT_ATOMS: atom_id res chain seq x y z
N MET A 1 -6.63 -17.33 -10.43
CA MET A 1 -7.79 -16.42 -10.47
C MET A 1 -8.78 -16.60 -9.32
N ARG A 2 -9.24 -17.82 -9.00
CA ARG A 2 -10.27 -18.06 -7.96
C ARG A 2 -10.03 -17.31 -6.63
N ARG A 3 -8.84 -17.45 -6.04
CA ARG A 3 -8.47 -16.77 -4.78
C ARG A 3 -8.59 -15.24 -4.90
N PHE A 4 -8.05 -14.68 -5.97
CA PHE A 4 -8.10 -13.23 -6.23
C PHE A 4 -9.54 -12.71 -6.35
N TYR A 5 -10.43 -13.45 -7.04
CA TYR A 5 -11.83 -13.04 -7.17
C TYR A 5 -12.59 -13.12 -5.84
N ALA A 6 -12.24 -14.04 -4.95
CA ALA A 6 -12.85 -14.13 -3.63
C ALA A 6 -12.56 -12.89 -2.77
N SER A 7 -11.31 -12.37 -2.81
CA SER A 7 -10.93 -11.14 -2.09
C SER A 7 -11.26 -9.85 -2.87
N ASN A 8 -11.48 -9.95 -4.19
CA ASN A 8 -11.74 -8.81 -5.07
C ASN A 8 -12.96 -9.05 -5.97
N PRO A 9 -14.19 -9.11 -5.40
CA PRO A 9 -15.40 -9.50 -6.13
C PRO A 9 -15.74 -8.56 -7.30
N ALA A 10 -15.30 -7.30 -7.23
CA ALA A 10 -15.48 -6.32 -8.32
C ALA A 10 -14.88 -6.75 -9.67
N TRP A 11 -13.95 -7.71 -9.68
CA TRP A 11 -13.29 -8.23 -10.88
C TRP A 11 -13.69 -9.66 -11.24
N ALA A 12 -14.57 -10.29 -10.46
CA ALA A 12 -14.94 -11.69 -10.64
C ALA A 12 -15.64 -11.96 -11.99
N GLY A 13 -16.39 -10.98 -12.50
CA GLY A 13 -17.05 -11.03 -13.81
C GLY A 13 -16.15 -10.69 -15.00
N SER A 14 -14.82 -10.70 -14.83
CA SER A 14 -13.91 -10.39 -15.94
C SER A 14 -13.94 -11.46 -17.04
N PRO A 15 -13.72 -11.09 -18.32
CA PRO A 15 -13.66 -12.05 -19.41
C PRO A 15 -12.61 -13.14 -19.17
N PRO A 16 -12.84 -14.37 -19.68
CA PRO A 16 -11.96 -15.50 -19.46
C PRO A 16 -10.53 -15.19 -19.94
N LEU A 17 -9.54 -15.81 -19.29
CA LEU A 17 -8.16 -15.68 -19.71
C LEU A 17 -7.95 -16.46 -21.03
N PRO A 18 -7.18 -15.91 -21.99
CA PRO A 18 -6.79 -16.65 -23.18
C PRO A 18 -5.82 -17.79 -22.83
N THR A 19 -5.49 -18.62 -23.82
CA THR A 19 -4.43 -19.62 -23.68
C THR A 19 -3.07 -18.93 -23.56
N GLY A 20 -2.24 -19.36 -22.61
CA GLY A 20 -0.91 -18.80 -22.37
C GLY A 20 -0.89 -17.61 -21.39
N PHE A 21 0.14 -16.78 -21.48
CA PHE A 21 0.36 -15.67 -20.56
C PHE A 21 -0.67 -14.56 -20.74
N HIS A 22 -1.11 -13.96 -19.63
CA HIS A 22 -1.94 -12.77 -19.64
C HIS A 22 -1.71 -11.90 -18.41
N TYR A 23 -1.60 -10.57 -18.60
CA TYR A 23 -1.33 -9.63 -17.51
C TYR A 23 -2.38 -9.67 -16.38
N LYS A 24 -3.65 -9.92 -16.71
CA LYS A 24 -4.74 -10.11 -15.72
C LYS A 24 -4.38 -11.17 -14.68
N TRP A 25 -3.80 -12.28 -15.11
CA TRP A 25 -3.34 -13.35 -14.21
C TRP A 25 -2.11 -12.91 -13.42
N TYR A 26 -1.13 -12.30 -14.09
CA TYR A 26 0.12 -11.87 -13.47
C TYR A 26 -0.13 -10.91 -12.30
N PHE A 27 -0.93 -9.87 -12.50
CA PHE A 27 -1.25 -8.90 -11.44
C PHE A 27 -2.15 -9.48 -10.35
N ALA A 28 -3.12 -10.34 -10.71
CA ALA A 28 -3.92 -11.07 -9.72
C ALA A 28 -3.04 -11.99 -8.86
N PHE A 29 -2.01 -12.61 -9.44
CA PHE A 29 -1.07 -13.47 -8.73
C PHE A 29 -0.24 -12.68 -7.71
N HIS A 30 0.34 -11.54 -8.10
CA HIS A 30 1.08 -10.66 -7.18
C HIS A 30 0.21 -10.16 -6.04
N GLN A 31 -1.03 -9.76 -6.32
CA GLN A 31 -1.93 -9.31 -5.26
C GLN A 31 -2.28 -10.45 -4.28
N ASN A 32 -2.46 -11.69 -4.75
CA ASN A 32 -2.61 -12.82 -3.84
C ASN A 32 -1.37 -13.04 -2.96
N GLY A 33 -0.18 -12.76 -3.50
CA GLY A 33 1.08 -12.78 -2.76
C GLY A 33 1.08 -11.76 -1.63
N ASP A 34 0.77 -10.50 -1.93
CA ASP A 34 0.64 -9.42 -0.93
C ASP A 34 -0.40 -9.78 0.15
N GLU A 35 -1.58 -10.26 -0.25
CA GLU A 35 -2.66 -10.66 0.66
C GLU A 35 -2.25 -11.85 1.54
N SER A 36 -1.39 -12.74 1.06
CA SER A 36 -0.93 -13.92 1.83
C SER A 36 -0.05 -13.58 3.02
N VAL A 37 0.61 -12.41 3.01
CA VAL A 37 1.51 -11.94 4.08
C VAL A 37 0.94 -10.76 4.87
N ALA A 38 -0.28 -10.31 4.56
CA ALA A 38 -0.88 -9.11 5.15
C ALA A 38 -0.85 -9.10 6.69
N LEU A 39 -1.23 -10.21 7.34
CA LEU A 39 -1.21 -10.32 8.80
C LEU A 39 0.20 -10.23 9.39
N ARG A 40 1.22 -10.72 8.68
CA ARG A 40 2.62 -10.62 9.13
C ARG A 40 3.13 -9.19 9.03
N VAL A 41 2.75 -8.48 7.96
CA VAL A 41 3.08 -7.06 7.76
C VAL A 41 2.39 -6.21 8.84
N GLU A 42 1.14 -6.50 9.15
CA GLU A 42 0.39 -5.84 10.22
C GLU A 42 1.05 -6.07 11.60
N ALA A 43 1.35 -7.32 11.94
CA ALA A 43 2.03 -7.65 13.19
C ALA A 43 3.40 -6.95 13.32
N TYR A 44 4.17 -6.91 12.24
CA TYR A 44 5.45 -6.18 12.20
C TYR A 44 5.26 -4.69 12.45
N ARG A 45 4.26 -4.07 11.80
CA ARG A 45 3.95 -2.65 12.00
C ARG A 45 3.55 -2.38 13.45
N ASN A 46 2.65 -3.17 14.02
CA ASN A 46 2.19 -3.02 15.40
C ASN A 46 3.35 -3.11 16.40
N GLY A 47 4.31 -4.03 16.17
CA GLY A 47 5.51 -4.13 17.00
C GLY A 47 6.40 -2.87 16.96
N LEU A 48 6.51 -2.23 15.79
CA LEU A 48 7.23 -0.96 15.66
C LEU A 48 6.49 0.18 16.37
N GLU A 49 5.16 0.26 16.25
CA GLU A 49 4.34 1.28 16.94
C GLU A 49 4.45 1.14 18.45
N GLN A 50 4.37 -0.10 18.96
CA GLN A 50 4.54 -0.38 20.39
C GLN A 50 5.94 0.03 20.88
N ARG A 51 7.00 -0.26 20.12
CA ARG A 51 8.36 0.18 20.46
C ARG A 51 8.47 1.70 20.53
N ALA A 52 7.88 2.42 19.57
CA ALA A 52 7.89 3.88 19.59
C ALA A 52 7.09 4.45 20.77
N ALA A 53 5.94 3.86 21.11
CA ALA A 53 5.17 4.24 22.29
C ALA A 53 5.96 4.04 23.59
N THR A 54 6.67 2.92 23.73
CA THR A 54 7.55 2.67 24.88
C THR A 54 8.69 3.70 24.97
N ALA A 55 9.34 4.03 23.84
CA ALA A 55 10.39 5.05 23.82
C ALA A 55 9.86 6.43 24.26
N ASN A 56 8.66 6.81 23.81
CA ASN A 56 7.99 8.04 24.24
C ASN A 56 7.70 8.03 25.75
N ALA A 57 7.25 6.89 26.30
CA ALA A 57 7.00 6.75 27.73
C ALA A 57 8.29 6.87 28.55
N LEU A 58 9.36 6.20 28.13
CA LEU A 58 10.68 6.28 28.78
C LEU A 58 11.29 7.69 28.70
N GLY A 59 10.98 8.45 27.66
CA GLY A 59 11.44 9.83 27.48
C GLY A 59 11.02 10.78 28.61
N TRP A 60 9.99 10.45 29.39
CA TRP A 60 9.61 11.21 30.58
C TRP A 60 10.58 11.06 31.76
N VAL A 61 11.25 9.91 31.86
CA VAL A 61 12.18 9.59 32.97
C VAL A 61 13.64 9.70 32.53
N LEU A 62 13.92 9.52 31.24
CA LEU A 62 15.25 9.56 30.65
C LEU A 62 15.37 10.78 29.71
N PRO A 63 15.92 11.92 30.17
CA PRO A 63 15.90 13.18 29.41
C PRO A 63 16.57 13.09 28.02
N SER A 64 17.64 12.30 27.89
CA SER A 64 18.32 12.10 26.60
C SER A 64 17.43 11.40 25.58
N VAL A 65 16.62 10.42 26.01
CA VAL A 65 15.65 9.72 25.17
C VAL A 65 14.52 10.68 24.76
N GLY A 66 14.00 11.46 25.70
CA GLY A 66 12.98 12.47 25.42
C GLY A 66 13.43 13.52 24.41
N ALA A 67 14.67 14.01 24.55
CA ALA A 67 15.28 14.95 23.60
C ALA A 67 15.40 14.33 22.20
N GLN A 68 15.86 13.08 22.08
CA GLN A 68 15.97 12.39 20.79
C GLN A 68 14.60 12.19 20.13
N VAL A 69 13.58 11.78 20.88
CA VAL A 69 12.20 11.65 20.40
C VAL A 69 11.69 13.00 19.87
N LEU A 70 11.89 14.07 20.63
CA LEU A 70 11.43 15.40 20.24
C LEU A 70 12.15 15.89 18.97
N LEU A 71 13.47 15.75 18.89
CA LEU A 71 14.26 16.16 17.73
C LEU A 71 13.87 15.40 16.47
N THR A 72 13.68 14.09 16.55
CA THR A 72 13.25 13.28 15.39
C THR A 72 11.83 13.62 14.96
N ARG A 73 10.92 13.89 15.91
CA ARG A 73 9.56 14.34 15.59
C ARG A 73 9.53 15.72 14.93
N LEU A 74 10.32 16.68 15.43
CA LEU A 74 10.47 18.00 14.81
C LEU A 74 11.06 17.90 13.40
N ALA A 75 12.05 17.02 13.20
CA ALA A 75 12.65 16.77 11.91
C ALA A 75 11.77 15.94 10.96
N ARG A 76 10.61 15.44 11.43
CA ARG A 76 9.74 14.50 10.68
C ARG A 76 10.49 13.25 10.20
N THR A 77 11.41 12.77 11.02
CA THR A 77 12.20 11.54 10.80
C THR A 77 11.85 10.44 11.80
N ASP A 78 10.81 10.65 12.61
CA ASP A 78 10.27 9.66 13.52
C ASP A 78 9.46 8.57 12.80
N LEU A 79 9.09 7.53 13.55
CA LEU A 79 8.33 6.40 13.01
C LEU A 79 6.96 6.84 12.46
N ALA A 80 6.31 7.81 13.11
CA ALA A 80 5.00 8.31 12.69
C ALA A 80 5.09 8.97 11.30
N ALA A 81 6.09 9.82 11.06
CA ALA A 81 6.32 10.42 9.74
C ALA A 81 6.63 9.36 8.67
N GLN A 82 7.44 8.36 9.00
CA GLN A 82 7.77 7.25 8.09
C GLN A 82 6.50 6.46 7.69
N PHE A 83 5.65 6.11 8.65
CA PHE A 83 4.41 5.40 8.39
C PHE A 83 3.40 6.22 7.61
N ALA A 84 3.25 7.50 7.93
CA ALA A 84 2.41 8.40 7.15
C ALA A 84 2.84 8.44 5.67
N TYR A 85 4.15 8.47 5.40
CA TYR A 85 4.68 8.39 4.04
C TYR A 85 4.38 7.04 3.36
N GLN A 86 4.61 5.92 4.04
CA GLN A 86 4.30 4.59 3.52
C GLN A 86 2.81 4.44 3.19
N ASP A 87 1.93 4.98 4.03
CA ASP A 87 0.49 4.90 3.84
C ASP A 87 0.05 5.75 2.64
N ARG A 88 0.64 6.93 2.44
CA ARG A 88 0.43 7.73 1.21
C ARG A 88 0.86 6.97 -0.04
N ILE A 89 2.02 6.29 -0.01
CA ILE A 89 2.49 5.46 -1.12
C ILE A 89 1.53 4.31 -1.39
N ARG A 90 1.09 3.56 -0.37
CA ARG A 90 0.17 2.44 -0.53
C ARG A 90 -1.17 2.89 -1.08
N ALA A 91 -1.70 4.01 -0.58
CA ALA A 91 -2.93 4.61 -1.08
C ALA A 91 -2.80 5.02 -2.56
N PHE A 92 -1.68 5.63 -2.95
CA PHE A 92 -1.40 5.94 -4.34
C PHE A 92 -1.34 4.69 -5.23
N HIS A 93 -0.57 3.68 -4.85
CA HIS A 93 -0.48 2.43 -5.61
C HIS A 93 -1.81 1.70 -5.71
N ARG A 94 -2.66 1.76 -4.67
CA ARG A 94 -4.03 1.24 -4.73
C ARG A 94 -4.86 1.98 -5.79
N ARG A 95 -4.85 3.32 -5.80
CA ARG A 95 -5.55 4.12 -6.81
C ARG A 95 -5.07 3.79 -8.22
N LEU A 96 -3.75 3.71 -8.40
CA LEU A 96 -3.11 3.38 -9.67
C LEU A 96 -3.53 1.98 -10.16
N ARG A 97 -3.47 0.98 -9.27
CA ARG A 97 -3.88 -0.40 -9.58
C ARG A 97 -5.34 -0.48 -9.97
N LEU A 98 -6.24 0.13 -9.18
CA LEU A 98 -7.67 0.11 -9.48
C LEU A 98 -8.01 0.82 -10.80
N PHE A 99 -7.31 1.90 -11.13
CA PHE A 99 -7.44 2.58 -12.42
C PHE A 99 -7.12 1.63 -13.58
N TYR A 100 -5.94 1.00 -13.59
CA TYR A 100 -5.55 0.09 -14.67
C TYR A 100 -6.34 -1.22 -14.69
N TYR A 101 -6.73 -1.75 -13.53
CA TYR A 101 -7.61 -2.91 -13.46
C TYR A 101 -8.96 -2.64 -14.12
N GLY A 102 -9.46 -1.40 -14.03
CA GLY A 102 -10.67 -0.98 -14.72
C GLY A 102 -10.63 -1.19 -16.24
N TYR A 103 -9.45 -1.13 -16.86
CA TYR A 103 -9.25 -1.44 -18.27
C TYR A 103 -8.98 -2.92 -18.48
N MET A 104 -8.03 -3.49 -17.73
CA MET A 104 -7.55 -4.86 -17.92
C MET A 104 -8.57 -5.94 -17.57
N PHE A 105 -9.34 -5.78 -16.49
CA PHE A 105 -10.33 -6.78 -16.07
C PHE A 105 -11.68 -6.61 -16.74
N ARG A 106 -11.90 -5.50 -17.45
CA ARG A 106 -13.13 -5.25 -18.22
C ARG A 106 -12.89 -5.28 -19.73
N ASP A 107 -11.69 -5.68 -20.15
CA ASP A 107 -11.21 -5.68 -21.54
C ASP A 107 -11.55 -4.36 -22.28
N ARG A 108 -11.46 -3.23 -21.57
CA ARG A 108 -11.70 -1.91 -22.15
C ARG A 108 -10.42 -1.43 -22.84
N PRO A 109 -10.49 -0.90 -24.06
CA PRO A 109 -9.33 -0.36 -24.73
C PRO A 109 -8.73 0.81 -23.95
N PHE A 110 -7.41 0.82 -23.81
CA PHE A 110 -6.66 1.93 -23.22
C PHE A 110 -6.04 2.77 -24.35
N THR A 111 -6.41 4.04 -24.42
CA THR A 111 -5.99 4.95 -25.50
C THR A 111 -5.01 6.01 -25.00
N LYS A 112 -4.37 6.73 -25.93
CA LYS A 112 -3.46 7.85 -25.61
C LYS A 112 -4.11 8.90 -24.68
N SER A 113 -5.40 9.18 -24.87
CA SER A 113 -6.14 10.15 -24.05
C SER A 113 -6.31 9.71 -22.59
N ASN A 114 -6.25 8.40 -22.29
CA ASN A 114 -6.45 7.89 -20.94
C ASN A 114 -5.22 8.09 -20.06
N PHE A 115 -4.03 8.31 -20.62
CA PHE A 115 -2.82 8.57 -19.85
C PHE A 115 -2.94 9.83 -18.97
N SER A 116 -3.59 10.88 -19.45
CA SER A 116 -3.80 12.11 -18.67
C SER A 116 -4.74 11.93 -17.48
N GLN A 117 -5.49 10.82 -17.43
CA GLN A 117 -6.42 10.48 -16.34
C GLN A 117 -5.76 9.58 -15.29
N ALA A 118 -4.53 9.10 -15.53
CA ALA A 118 -3.84 8.24 -14.59
C ALA A 118 -3.63 8.98 -13.25
N PRO A 119 -3.91 8.33 -12.11
CA PRO A 119 -3.67 8.94 -10.81
C PRO A 119 -2.21 9.40 -10.69
N THR A 120 -2.02 10.62 -10.18
CA THR A 120 -0.70 11.15 -9.85
C THR A 120 -0.44 11.04 -8.35
N TYR A 121 0.84 10.94 -7.99
CA TYR A 121 1.27 10.96 -6.59
C TYR A 121 1.23 12.40 -6.09
N ASN A 122 0.48 12.64 -5.02
CA ASN A 122 0.55 13.90 -4.28
C ASN A 122 1.45 13.68 -3.06
N GLY A 123 2.64 14.27 -3.10
CA GLY A 123 3.68 14.12 -2.07
C GLY A 123 3.65 15.19 -0.99
N ALA A 124 2.63 16.05 -0.93
CA ALA A 124 2.53 17.07 0.10
C ALA A 124 2.69 16.48 1.51
N ILE A 125 3.56 17.11 2.33
CA ILE A 125 3.94 16.71 3.69
C ILE A 125 3.21 17.56 4.71
#